data_AF-A0A1H4J4I8-F1
#
_entry.id   AF-A0A1H4J4I8-F1
#
_cell.length_a   1.000
_cell.length_b   1.000
_cell.length_c   1.000
_cell.angle_alpha   90.00
_cell.angle_beta   90.00
_cell.angle_gamma   90.00
#
_symmetry.space_group_name_H-M   'P 1'
#
loop_
_entity.id
_entity.type
_entity.pdbx_description
1 polymer ?
#
loop_
_entity_poly.entity_id
_entity_poly.type
_entity_poly.pdbx_seq_one_letter_code
_entity_poly.pdbx_strand_id
1 'polypeptide(L)'
;MTLAASLFPIFCWGFYTVFASWLEKRRPSLSIIMGAQRHRWVRNAVRRETPMDAILSGNLMGAVSFFASTTVLIILALIAVFGQISAVVEAVSVMQPAQEISKAAVERHLVLFLVMFVMAFLSFTLSLRQFNHFCIMLGAADEADECDPEEIYVMAALNTIAARNFNQGIRAYYFSLGMIAWFVSGWAAIGVSVLLFVSILYREFFSAARELVAGLRVEVPNPARDAGGRAGKEKK
;
A
#
# COMPACT_ATOMS: atom_id res chain seq x y z
N MET A 1 -19.11 3.43 -23.89
CA MET A 1 -18.62 2.31 -23.05
C MET A 1 -17.14 2.39 -22.73
N THR A 2 -16.29 2.82 -23.67
CA THR A 2 -14.82 2.94 -23.51
C THR A 2 -14.37 3.77 -22.31
N LEU A 3 -15.01 4.92 -22.05
CA LEU A 3 -14.70 5.77 -20.89
C LEU A 3 -15.08 5.10 -19.57
N ALA A 4 -16.25 4.48 -19.49
CA ALA A 4 -16.68 3.76 -18.28
C ALA A 4 -15.73 2.60 -17.96
N ALA A 5 -15.30 1.84 -18.97
CA ALA A 5 -14.31 0.78 -18.80
C ALA A 5 -12.92 1.31 -18.38
N SER A 6 -12.55 2.53 -18.77
CA SER A 6 -11.30 3.18 -18.33
C SER A 6 -11.37 3.72 -16.90
N LEU A 7 -12.55 4.17 -16.47
CA LEU A 7 -12.77 4.67 -15.10
C LEU A 7 -12.96 3.54 -14.10
N PHE A 8 -13.41 2.36 -14.55
CA PHE A 8 -13.74 1.25 -13.67
C PHE A 8 -12.57 0.75 -12.80
N PRO A 9 -11.33 0.55 -13.31
CA PRO A 9 -10.21 0.16 -12.46
C PRO A 9 -9.86 1.21 -11.40
N ILE A 10 -9.97 2.49 -11.74
CA ILE A 10 -9.74 3.61 -10.82
C ILE A 10 -10.83 3.64 -9.74
N PHE A 11 -12.08 3.45 -10.15
CA PHE A 11 -13.20 3.33 -9.22
C PHE A 11 -13.00 2.15 -8.28
N CYS A 12 -12.62 0.96 -8.78
CA CYS A 12 -12.32 -0.19 -7.94
C CYS A 12 -11.19 0.08 -6.95
N TRP A 13 -10.11 0.77 -7.36
CA TRP A 13 -9.02 1.15 -6.47
C TRP A 13 -9.47 2.12 -5.36
N GLY A 14 -10.19 3.17 -5.72
CA GLY A 14 -10.72 4.14 -4.75
C GLY A 14 -11.75 3.50 -3.80
N PHE A 15 -12.69 2.75 -4.36
CA PHE A 15 -13.70 2.01 -3.62
C PHE A 15 -13.07 0.99 -2.67
N TYR A 16 -12.06 0.24 -3.12
CA TYR A 16 -11.32 -0.70 -2.27
C TYR A 16 -10.73 0.01 -1.05
N THR A 17 -10.13 1.18 -1.23
CA THR A 17 -9.49 1.93 -0.13
C THR A 17 -10.51 2.30 0.96
N VAL A 18 -11.70 2.77 0.56
CA VAL A 18 -12.79 3.10 1.49
C VAL A 18 -13.41 1.85 2.11
N PHE A 19 -13.69 0.84 1.28
CA PHE A 19 -14.34 -0.40 1.69
C PHE A 19 -13.47 -1.22 2.66
N ALA A 20 -12.18 -1.36 2.38
CA ALA A 20 -11.23 -2.04 3.25
C ALA A 20 -11.17 -1.36 4.62
N SER A 21 -11.12 -0.02 4.66
CA SER A 21 -11.12 0.75 5.92
C SER A 21 -12.41 0.55 6.73
N TRP A 22 -13.55 0.41 6.06
CA TRP A 22 -14.81 0.06 6.72
C TRP A 22 -14.82 -1.39 7.23
N LEU A 23 -14.33 -2.33 6.43
CA LEU A 23 -14.29 -3.75 6.78
C LEU A 23 -13.32 -4.02 7.93
N GLU A 24 -12.20 -3.29 8.00
CA GLU A 24 -11.23 -3.36 9.10
C GLU A 24 -11.86 -3.12 10.48
N LYS A 25 -12.92 -2.30 10.55
CA LYS A 25 -13.67 -2.07 11.79
C LYS A 25 -14.43 -3.30 12.28
N ARG A 26 -14.79 -4.21 11.37
CA ARG A 26 -15.52 -5.46 11.68
C ARG A 26 -14.58 -6.67 11.74
N ARG A 27 -13.58 -6.71 10.87
CA ARG A 27 -12.60 -7.78 10.75
C ARG A 27 -11.23 -7.17 10.48
N PRO A 28 -10.32 -7.13 11.48
CA PRO A 28 -8.98 -6.59 11.30
C PRO A 28 -8.26 -7.30 10.15
N SER A 29 -7.72 -6.50 9.21
CA SER A 29 -6.89 -6.98 8.12
C SER A 29 -5.57 -7.56 8.65
N LEU A 30 -4.90 -8.36 7.83
CA LEU A 30 -3.55 -8.84 8.14
C LEU A 30 -2.60 -7.67 8.48
N SER A 31 -2.71 -6.56 7.75
CA SER A 31 -1.86 -5.38 7.97
C SER A 31 -2.06 -4.77 9.36
N ILE A 32 -3.31 -4.69 9.83
CA ILE A 32 -3.66 -4.22 11.18
C ILE A 32 -3.13 -5.18 12.24
N ILE A 33 -3.32 -6.48 12.07
CA ILE A 33 -2.84 -7.49 13.03
C ILE A 33 -1.31 -7.46 13.14
N MET A 34 -0.62 -7.23 12.03
CA MET A 34 0.84 -7.05 12.00
C MET A 34 1.31 -5.79 12.75
N GLY A 35 0.42 -4.82 13.04
CA GLY A 35 0.74 -3.68 13.90
C GLY A 35 1.24 -4.09 15.29
N ALA A 36 0.65 -5.13 15.88
CA ALA A 36 1.10 -5.71 17.15
C ALA A 36 2.53 -6.27 17.06
N GLN A 37 2.87 -6.91 15.93
CA GLN A 37 4.22 -7.44 15.70
C GLN A 37 5.22 -6.32 15.44
N ARG A 38 4.83 -5.24 14.76
CA ARG A 38 5.69 -4.05 14.60
C ARG A 38 6.00 -3.42 15.95
N HIS A 39 5.01 -3.30 16.83
CA HIS A 39 5.24 -2.83 18.20
C HIS A 39 6.20 -3.73 18.97
N ARG A 40 5.99 -5.05 18.91
CA ARG A 40 6.90 -6.03 19.51
C ARG A 40 8.30 -5.95 18.91
N TRP A 41 8.42 -5.72 17.61
CA TRP A 41 9.68 -5.56 16.93
C TRP A 41 10.43 -4.34 17.46
N VAL A 42 9.81 -3.16 17.51
CA VAL A 42 10.43 -1.94 18.04
C VAL A 42 10.86 -2.13 19.50
N ARG A 43 9.99 -2.65 20.37
CA ARG A 43 10.31 -2.92 21.78
C ARG A 43 11.55 -3.81 21.94
N ASN A 44 11.74 -4.75 21.02
CA ASN A 44 12.89 -5.64 21.04
C ASN A 44 14.12 -5.01 20.37
N ALA A 45 13.92 -4.14 19.37
CA ALA A 45 15.00 -3.51 18.60
C ALA A 45 15.75 -2.49 19.44
N VAL A 46 15.05 -1.68 20.24
CA VAL A 46 15.68 -0.67 21.13
C VAL A 46 16.57 -1.26 22.23
N ARG A 47 16.45 -2.56 22.52
CA ARG A 47 17.25 -3.28 23.53
C ARG A 47 18.32 -4.17 22.92
N ARG A 48 18.41 -4.21 21.59
CA ARG A 48 19.22 -5.21 20.88
C ARG A 48 20.49 -4.56 20.36
N GLU A 49 21.63 -5.06 20.83
CA GLU A 49 22.95 -4.61 20.38
C GLU A 49 23.39 -5.18 19.01
N THR A 50 22.45 -5.72 18.22
CA THR A 50 22.77 -6.34 16.92
C THR A 50 22.34 -5.44 15.77
N PRO A 51 23.05 -5.44 14.63
CA PRO A 51 22.65 -4.65 13.46
C PRO A 51 21.43 -5.20 12.71
N MET A 52 20.77 -6.25 13.22
CA MET A 52 19.65 -6.94 12.57
C MET A 52 18.53 -5.97 12.17
N ASP A 53 18.16 -5.05 13.04
CA ASP A 53 17.03 -4.14 12.81
C ASP A 53 17.34 -3.09 11.74
N ALA A 54 18.60 -2.65 11.66
CA ALA A 54 19.10 -1.80 10.58
C ALA A 54 19.06 -2.53 9.23
N ILE A 55 19.47 -3.81 9.18
CA ILE A 55 19.42 -4.65 7.97
C ILE A 55 17.97 -4.85 7.50
N LEU A 56 17.05 -5.20 8.43
CA LEU A 56 15.63 -5.39 8.11
C LEU A 56 15.00 -4.09 7.59
N SER A 57 15.27 -2.97 8.25
CA SER A 57 14.77 -1.66 7.84
C SER A 57 15.35 -1.23 6.48
N GLY A 58 16.64 -1.47 6.25
CA GLY A 58 17.30 -1.26 4.97
C GLY A 58 16.68 -2.08 3.84
N ASN A 59 16.33 -3.34 4.08
CA ASN A 59 15.63 -4.18 3.10
C ASN A 59 14.23 -3.66 2.77
N LEU A 60 13.47 -3.20 3.77
CA LEU A 60 12.16 -2.58 3.55
C LEU A 60 12.29 -1.30 2.71
N MET A 61 13.21 -0.42 3.07
CA MET A 61 13.48 0.82 2.32
C MET A 61 13.99 0.55 0.91
N GLY A 62 14.81 -0.47 0.73
CA GLY A 62 15.29 -0.93 -0.58
C GLY A 62 14.14 -1.37 -1.48
N ALA A 63 13.20 -2.15 -0.95
CA ALA A 63 12.00 -2.55 -1.69
C ALA A 63 11.12 -1.35 -2.07
N VAL A 64 10.89 -0.41 -1.15
CA VAL A 64 10.11 0.80 -1.44
C VAL A 64 10.78 1.65 -2.52
N SER A 65 12.10 1.85 -2.41
CA SER A 65 12.89 2.61 -3.40
C SER A 65 12.87 1.95 -4.78
N PHE A 66 12.97 0.62 -4.85
CA PHE A 66 12.88 -0.12 -6.10
C PHE A 66 11.53 0.10 -6.80
N PHE A 67 10.42 0.02 -6.05
CA PHE A 67 9.09 0.28 -6.59
C PHE A 67 8.92 1.75 -7.03
N ALA A 68 9.42 2.71 -6.26
CA ALA A 68 9.37 4.12 -6.62
C ALA A 68 10.12 4.39 -7.94
N SER A 69 11.36 3.90 -8.08
CA SER A 69 12.15 4.05 -9.31
C SER A 69 11.49 3.39 -10.51
N THR A 70 10.96 2.18 -10.33
CA THR A 70 10.19 1.47 -11.38
C THR A 70 8.97 2.29 -11.79
N THR A 71 8.30 2.94 -10.85
CA THR A 71 7.13 3.78 -11.16
C THR A 71 7.51 4.97 -12.03
N VAL A 72 8.65 5.62 -11.76
CA VAL A 72 9.17 6.73 -12.59
C VAL A 72 9.41 6.26 -14.03
N LEU A 73 10.01 5.08 -14.21
CA LEU A 73 10.24 4.52 -15.54
C LEU A 73 8.92 4.24 -16.28
N ILE A 74 7.91 3.71 -15.59
CA ILE A 74 6.59 3.48 -16.19
C ILE A 74 5.91 4.81 -16.57
N ILE A 75 6.00 5.83 -15.71
CA ILE A 75 5.50 7.18 -16.01
C ILE A 75 6.17 7.73 -17.28
N LEU A 76 7.49 7.63 -17.38
CA LEU A 76 8.24 8.06 -18.57
C LEU A 76 7.82 7.29 -19.82
N ALA A 77 7.66 5.96 -19.71
CA ALA A 77 7.20 5.13 -20.81
C ALA A 77 5.79 5.54 -21.27
N LEU A 78 4.86 5.77 -20.35
CA LEU A 78 3.51 6.24 -20.69
C LEU A 78 3.54 7.61 -21.35
N ILE A 79 4.38 8.54 -20.88
CA ILE A 79 4.58 9.85 -21.51
C ILE A 79 5.12 9.69 -22.94
N ALA A 80 6.09 8.81 -23.17
CA ALA A 80 6.63 8.54 -24.49
C ALA A 80 5.56 7.99 -25.46
N VAL A 81 4.65 7.15 -24.95
CA VAL A 81 3.52 6.60 -25.73
C VAL A 81 2.59 7.70 -26.25
N PHE A 82 2.42 8.83 -25.56
CA PHE A 82 1.63 9.96 -26.09
C PHE A 82 2.19 10.51 -27.40
N GLY A 83 3.51 10.46 -27.60
CA GLY A 83 4.14 10.85 -28.87
C GLY A 83 3.80 9.92 -30.04
N GLN A 84 3.28 8.72 -29.76
CA GLN A 84 2.96 7.69 -30.76
C GLN A 84 1.47 7.31 -30.74
N ILE A 85 0.59 8.23 -30.32
CA ILE A 85 -0.83 7.94 -30.09
C ILE A 85 -1.54 7.33 -31.32
N SER A 86 -1.20 7.74 -32.54
CA SER A 86 -1.81 7.22 -33.77
C SER A 86 -1.51 5.72 -33.94
N ALA A 87 -0.27 5.28 -33.67
CA ALA A 87 0.11 3.88 -33.74
C ALA A 87 -0.59 3.05 -32.64
N VAL A 88 -0.78 3.63 -31.46
CA VAL A 88 -1.55 2.99 -30.38
C VAL A 88 -3.01 2.81 -30.80
N VAL A 89 -3.64 3.82 -31.40
CA VAL A 89 -5.02 3.75 -31.87
C VAL A 89 -5.18 2.65 -32.92
N GLU A 90 -4.25 2.53 -33.86
CA GLU A 90 -4.23 1.47 -34.86
C GLU A 90 -4.14 0.08 -34.20
N ALA A 91 -3.16 -0.11 -33.30
CA ALA A 91 -2.97 -1.38 -32.59
C ALA A 91 -4.20 -1.78 -31.75
N VAL A 92 -4.84 -0.82 -31.07
CA VAL A 92 -6.04 -1.08 -30.28
C VAL A 92 -7.24 -1.38 -31.16
N SER A 93 -7.36 -0.73 -32.33
CA SER A 93 -8.44 -1.00 -33.27
C SER A 93 -8.36 -2.42 -33.84
N VAL A 94 -7.14 -2.95 -34.03
CA VAL A 94 -6.93 -4.37 -34.41
C VAL A 94 -7.35 -5.32 -33.29
N MET A 95 -7.03 -4.98 -32.03
CA MET A 95 -7.42 -5.80 -30.87
C MET A 95 -8.92 -5.73 -30.55
N GLN A 96 -9.57 -4.62 -30.89
CA GLN A 96 -10.99 -4.34 -30.59
C GLN A 96 -11.81 -4.05 -31.85
N PRO A 97 -11.89 -5.00 -32.81
CA PRO A 97 -12.49 -4.74 -34.12
C PRO A 97 -13.98 -4.40 -34.07
N ALA A 98 -14.67 -4.77 -32.97
CA ALA A 98 -16.09 -4.52 -32.77
C ALA A 98 -16.41 -3.12 -32.20
N GLN A 99 -15.40 -2.28 -31.92
CA GLN A 99 -15.60 -0.93 -31.37
C GLN A 99 -14.88 0.12 -32.22
N GLU A 100 -15.54 1.23 -32.48
CA GLU A 100 -14.88 2.41 -33.03
C GLU A 100 -14.07 3.12 -31.95
N ILE A 101 -12.76 2.90 -31.96
CA ILE A 101 -11.82 3.48 -31.00
C ILE A 101 -11.34 4.84 -31.51
N SER A 102 -11.97 5.91 -31.02
CA SER A 102 -11.50 7.28 -31.30
C SER A 102 -10.13 7.54 -30.66
N LYS A 103 -9.28 8.34 -31.31
CA LYS A 103 -8.01 8.84 -30.74
C LYS A 103 -8.20 9.47 -29.36
N ALA A 104 -9.22 10.29 -29.21
CA ALA A 104 -9.52 10.95 -27.93
C ALA A 104 -9.87 9.94 -26.80
N ALA A 105 -10.41 8.77 -27.13
CA ALA A 105 -10.67 7.72 -26.12
C ALA A 105 -9.37 7.11 -25.60
N VAL A 106 -8.40 6.84 -26.49
CA VAL A 106 -7.07 6.32 -26.10
C VAL A 106 -6.29 7.37 -25.31
N GLU A 107 -6.31 8.63 -25.73
CA GLU A 107 -5.65 9.73 -24.99
C GLU A 107 -6.18 9.85 -23.57
N ARG A 108 -7.51 9.89 -23.41
CA ARG A 108 -8.13 9.91 -22.07
C ARG A 108 -7.77 8.68 -21.25
N HIS A 109 -7.79 7.50 -21.86
CA HIS A 109 -7.40 6.27 -21.17
C HIS A 109 -5.95 6.33 -20.66
N LEU A 110 -5.01 6.77 -21.50
CA LEU A 110 -3.60 6.93 -21.12
C LEU A 110 -3.40 7.97 -20.02
N VAL A 111 -4.16 9.08 -20.03
CA VAL A 111 -4.12 10.08 -18.95
C VAL A 111 -4.60 9.46 -17.63
N LEU A 112 -5.71 8.72 -17.65
CA LEU A 112 -6.23 8.02 -16.48
C LEU A 112 -5.22 6.97 -15.97
N PHE A 113 -4.56 6.27 -16.88
CA PHE A 113 -3.53 5.28 -16.55
C PHE A 113 -2.30 5.95 -15.92
N LEU A 114 -1.87 7.09 -16.45
CA LEU A 114 -0.78 7.90 -15.92
C LEU A 114 -1.09 8.38 -14.50
N VAL A 115 -2.32 8.86 -14.24
CA VAL A 115 -2.75 9.31 -12.91
C VAL A 115 -2.59 8.19 -11.88
N MET A 116 -2.92 6.94 -12.21
CA MET A 116 -2.73 5.82 -11.27
C MET A 116 -1.27 5.63 -10.88
N PHE A 117 -0.33 5.74 -11.82
CA PHE A 117 1.10 5.61 -11.51
C PHE A 117 1.66 6.83 -10.79
N VAL A 118 1.16 8.03 -11.07
CA VAL A 118 1.50 9.22 -10.25
C VAL A 118 1.06 9.00 -8.81
N MET A 119 -0.16 8.49 -8.58
CA MET A 119 -0.63 8.16 -7.23
C MET A 119 0.19 7.05 -6.57
N ALA A 120 0.64 6.04 -7.34
CA ALA A 120 1.53 5.00 -6.84
C ALA A 120 2.89 5.59 -6.41
N PHE A 121 3.50 6.45 -7.24
CA PHE A 121 4.76 7.13 -6.95
C PHE A 121 4.66 7.98 -5.69
N LEU A 122 3.60 8.78 -5.55
CA LEU A 122 3.35 9.57 -4.33
C LEU A 122 3.20 8.67 -3.10
N SER A 123 2.52 7.53 -3.23
CA SER A 123 2.37 6.58 -2.12
C SER A 123 3.72 5.97 -1.70
N PHE A 124 4.57 5.59 -2.67
CA PHE A 124 5.90 5.04 -2.38
C PHE A 124 6.86 6.07 -1.79
N THR A 125 6.85 7.31 -2.30
CA THR A 125 7.68 8.39 -1.73
C THR A 125 7.24 8.78 -0.32
N LEU A 126 5.94 8.82 -0.04
CA LEU A 126 5.42 8.98 1.31
C LEU A 126 5.80 7.80 2.21
N SER A 127 5.74 6.57 1.72
CA SER A 127 6.21 5.39 2.46
C SER A 127 7.69 5.50 2.82
N LEU A 128 8.53 5.89 1.86
CA LEU A 128 9.98 6.01 2.06
C LEU A 128 10.30 7.07 3.11
N ARG A 129 9.61 8.23 3.07
CA ARG A 129 9.75 9.28 4.08
C ARG A 129 9.40 8.78 5.48
N GLN A 130 8.30 8.03 5.62
CA GLN A 130 7.87 7.52 6.92
C GLN A 130 8.81 6.42 7.45
N PHE A 131 9.34 5.55 6.57
CA PHE A 131 10.40 4.61 6.97
C PHE A 131 11.69 5.32 7.37
N ASN A 132 12.09 6.40 6.68
CA ASN A 132 13.24 7.21 7.09
C ASN A 132 13.05 7.81 8.48
N HIS A 133 11.89 8.39 8.77
CA HIS A 133 11.59 8.90 10.12
C HIS A 133 11.62 7.79 11.17
N PHE A 134 11.07 6.61 10.86
CA PHE A 134 11.18 5.44 11.73
C PHE A 134 12.64 5.04 12.00
N CYS A 135 13.50 4.98 10.98
CA CYS A 135 14.91 4.64 11.14
C CYS A 135 15.69 5.68 11.95
N ILE A 136 15.39 6.98 11.75
CA ILE A 136 16.01 8.07 12.54
C ILE A 136 15.64 7.94 14.01
N MET A 137 14.35 7.72 14.32
CA MET A 137 13.92 7.50 15.70
C MET A 137 14.58 6.25 16.28
N LEU A 138 14.57 5.14 15.56
CA LEU A 138 15.19 3.89 16.02
C LEU A 138 16.69 4.04 16.32
N GLY A 139 17.42 4.81 15.51
CA GLY A 139 18.83 5.09 15.75
C GLY A 139 19.11 6.19 16.80
N ALA A 140 18.10 6.96 17.19
CA ALA A 140 18.17 7.95 18.25
C ALA A 140 17.66 7.44 19.61
N ALA A 141 17.07 6.24 19.63
CA ALA A 141 16.57 5.60 20.84
C ALA A 141 17.70 5.48 21.86
N ASP A 142 17.44 5.91 23.09
CA ASP A 142 18.41 5.79 24.18
C ASP A 142 18.68 4.31 24.48
N GLU A 143 19.95 3.95 24.68
CA GLU A 143 20.37 2.60 25.06
C GLU A 143 20.08 2.30 26.55
N ALA A 144 19.53 3.27 27.29
CA ALA A 144 19.11 3.11 28.66
C ALA A 144 18.15 1.91 28.86
N ASP A 145 18.23 1.26 30.02
CA ASP A 145 17.51 0.01 30.37
C ASP A 145 15.99 0.06 30.11
N GLU A 146 15.38 1.26 30.12
CA GLU A 146 13.95 1.46 29.82
C GLU A 146 13.70 2.67 28.90
N CYS A 147 13.73 2.44 27.58
CA CYS A 147 13.14 3.38 26.61
C CYS A 147 11.64 3.62 26.92
N ASP A 148 11.19 4.87 26.77
CA ASP A 148 9.83 5.30 27.06
C ASP A 148 8.80 4.48 26.24
N PRO A 149 7.81 3.83 26.88
CA PRO A 149 6.74 3.15 26.17
C PRO A 149 6.00 4.01 25.13
N GLU A 150 5.91 5.32 25.35
CA GLU A 150 5.31 6.24 24.38
C GLU A 150 6.18 6.36 23.12
N GLU A 151 7.49 6.47 23.28
CA GLU A 151 8.44 6.52 22.18
C GLU A 151 8.40 5.24 21.32
N ILE A 152 8.38 4.06 21.97
CA ILE A 152 8.21 2.76 21.31
C ILE A 152 6.91 2.71 20.49
N TYR A 153 5.82 3.21 21.06
CA TYR A 153 4.54 3.27 20.38
C TYR A 153 4.59 4.16 19.13
N VAL A 154 5.18 5.36 19.24
CA VAL A 154 5.31 6.31 18.14
C VAL A 154 6.16 5.73 17.00
N MET A 155 7.29 5.09 17.31
CA MET A 155 8.12 4.41 16.32
C MET A 155 7.35 3.31 15.59
N ALA A 156 6.63 2.45 16.33
CA ALA A 156 5.82 1.39 15.74
C ALA A 156 4.66 1.93 14.87
N ALA A 157 4.07 3.06 15.27
CA ALA A 157 3.04 3.75 14.51
C ALA A 157 3.59 4.32 13.20
N LEU A 158 4.77 4.97 13.22
CA LEU A 158 5.45 5.45 12.02
C LEU A 158 5.74 4.31 11.03
N ASN A 159 6.26 3.18 11.54
CA ASN A 159 6.48 1.98 10.73
C ASN A 159 5.17 1.46 10.10
N THR A 160 4.07 1.47 10.86
CA THR A 160 2.76 1.05 10.38
C THR A 160 2.19 1.99 9.32
N ILE A 161 2.35 3.31 9.49
CA ILE A 161 1.95 4.32 8.49
C ILE A 161 2.75 4.14 7.20
N ALA A 162 4.07 3.92 7.32
CA ALA A 162 4.94 3.64 6.18
C ALA A 162 4.46 2.40 5.41
N ALA A 163 4.25 1.27 6.09
CA ALA A 163 3.74 0.05 5.49
C ALA A 163 2.36 0.23 4.82
N ARG A 164 1.49 1.06 5.38
CA ARG A 164 0.18 1.38 4.78
C ARG A 164 0.33 2.13 3.45
N ASN A 165 1.21 3.14 3.41
CA ASN A 165 1.51 3.87 2.18
C ASN A 165 2.15 2.96 1.12
N PHE A 166 3.05 2.06 1.53
CA PHE A 166 3.63 1.07 0.62
C PHE A 166 2.54 0.18 0.01
N ASN A 167 1.65 -0.37 0.84
CA ASN A 167 0.53 -1.20 0.37
C ASN A 167 -0.43 -0.42 -0.54
N GLN A 168 -0.64 0.88 -0.31
CA GLN A 168 -1.45 1.72 -1.20
C GLN A 168 -0.84 1.84 -2.59
N GLY A 169 0.48 2.03 -2.70
CA GLY A 169 1.19 2.03 -3.98
C GLY A 169 1.13 0.68 -4.69
N ILE A 170 1.33 -0.41 -3.95
CA ILE A 170 1.19 -1.78 -4.49
C ILE A 170 -0.24 -2.04 -5.00
N ARG A 171 -1.27 -1.57 -4.29
CA ARG A 171 -2.67 -1.69 -4.76
C ARG A 171 -2.91 -0.89 -6.04
N ALA A 172 -2.34 0.30 -6.18
CA ALA A 172 -2.40 1.05 -7.43
C ALA A 172 -1.79 0.25 -8.60
N TYR A 173 -0.65 -0.41 -8.39
CA TYR A 173 -0.03 -1.32 -9.36
C TYR A 173 -0.94 -2.49 -9.75
N TYR A 174 -1.62 -3.11 -8.78
CA TYR A 174 -2.53 -4.20 -9.11
C TYR A 174 -3.68 -3.70 -9.97
N PHE A 175 -4.41 -2.66 -9.54
CA PHE A 175 -5.54 -2.15 -10.32
C PHE A 175 -5.13 -1.54 -11.67
N SER A 176 -3.87 -1.11 -11.83
CA SER A 176 -3.34 -0.67 -13.11
C SER A 176 -3.26 -1.81 -14.14
N LEU A 177 -3.26 -3.08 -13.73
CA LEU A 177 -3.42 -4.23 -14.65
C LEU A 177 -4.80 -4.23 -15.32
N GLY A 178 -5.83 -3.69 -14.66
CA GLY A 178 -7.13 -3.45 -15.28
C GLY A 178 -7.05 -2.39 -16.39
N MET A 179 -6.19 -1.38 -16.24
CA MET A 179 -5.90 -0.41 -17.31
C MET A 179 -5.19 -1.07 -18.48
N ILE A 180 -4.25 -1.99 -18.24
CA ILE A 180 -3.59 -2.75 -19.32
C ILE A 180 -4.62 -3.64 -20.06
N ALA A 181 -5.49 -4.33 -19.33
CA ALA A 181 -6.50 -5.20 -19.90
C ALA A 181 -7.50 -4.44 -20.80
N TRP A 182 -7.65 -3.13 -20.61
CA TRP A 182 -8.47 -2.27 -21.47
C TRP A 182 -8.01 -2.28 -22.92
N PHE A 183 -6.71 -2.43 -23.21
CA PHE A 183 -6.21 -2.51 -24.59
C PHE A 183 -6.72 -3.75 -25.33
N VAL A 184 -7.05 -4.83 -24.61
CA VAL A 184 -7.65 -6.05 -25.18
C VAL A 184 -9.14 -5.87 -25.41
N SER A 185 -9.88 -5.44 -24.38
CA SER A 185 -11.29 -5.05 -24.51
C SER A 185 -11.77 -4.29 -23.28
N GLY A 186 -12.81 -3.48 -23.42
CA GLY A 186 -13.47 -2.85 -22.27
C GLY A 186 -14.00 -3.84 -21.23
N TRP A 187 -14.43 -5.03 -21.66
CA TRP A 187 -14.88 -6.10 -20.74
C TRP A 187 -13.73 -6.77 -20.00
N ALA A 188 -12.57 -6.94 -20.65
CA ALA A 188 -11.37 -7.45 -20.00
C ALA A 188 -10.91 -6.51 -18.87
N ALA A 189 -10.95 -5.19 -19.09
CA ALA A 189 -10.68 -4.21 -18.03
C ALA A 189 -11.56 -4.40 -16.79
N ILE A 190 -12.87 -4.60 -17.01
CA ILE A 190 -13.84 -4.84 -15.94
C ILE A 190 -13.55 -6.17 -15.24
N GLY A 191 -13.43 -7.27 -16.01
CA GLY A 191 -13.21 -8.61 -15.47
C GLY A 191 -11.92 -8.71 -14.64
N VAL A 192 -10.81 -8.17 -15.15
CA VAL A 192 -9.52 -8.13 -14.44
C VAL A 192 -9.63 -7.29 -13.17
N SER A 193 -10.29 -6.13 -13.23
CA SER A 193 -10.45 -5.27 -12.05
C SER A 193 -11.28 -5.93 -10.94
N VAL A 194 -12.38 -6.62 -11.29
CA VAL A 194 -13.19 -7.38 -10.33
C VAL A 194 -12.39 -8.53 -9.73
N LEU A 195 -11.68 -9.30 -10.56
CA LEU A 195 -10.84 -10.41 -10.11
C LEU A 195 -9.77 -9.93 -9.13
N LEU A 196 -9.10 -8.82 -9.43
CA LEU A 196 -8.10 -8.23 -8.55
C LEU A 196 -8.71 -7.71 -7.25
N PHE A 197 -9.87 -7.04 -7.33
CA PHE A 197 -10.60 -6.58 -6.14
C PHE A 197 -10.87 -7.75 -5.19
N VAL A 198 -11.47 -8.83 -5.70
CA VAL A 198 -11.82 -10.01 -4.91
C VAL A 198 -10.57 -10.71 -4.39
N SER A 199 -9.54 -10.88 -5.22
CA SER A 199 -8.29 -11.53 -4.84
C SER A 199 -7.55 -10.78 -3.72
N ILE A 200 -7.42 -9.46 -3.84
CA ILE A 200 -6.76 -8.63 -2.81
C ILE A 200 -7.59 -8.64 -1.53
N LEU A 201 -8.92 -8.52 -1.63
CA LEU A 201 -9.81 -8.59 -0.46
C LEU A 201 -9.69 -9.93 0.26
N TYR A 202 -9.71 -11.05 -0.48
CA TYR A 202 -9.54 -12.38 0.09
C TYR A 202 -8.18 -12.51 0.78
N ARG A 203 -7.10 -12.12 0.11
CA ARG A 203 -5.74 -12.19 0.66
C ARG A 203 -5.57 -11.36 1.93
N GLU A 204 -6.17 -10.17 1.98
CA GLU A 204 -5.99 -9.22 3.09
C GLU A 204 -6.84 -9.57 4.33
N PHE A 205 -8.03 -10.17 4.15
CA PHE A 205 -8.98 -10.42 5.25
C PHE A 205 -9.26 -11.90 5.55
N PHE A 206 -9.09 -12.80 4.58
CA PHE A 206 -9.53 -14.20 4.66
C PHE A 206 -8.40 -15.21 4.41
N SER A 207 -7.15 -14.76 4.29
CA SER A 207 -6.02 -15.66 4.08
C SER A 207 -5.70 -16.50 5.33
N ALA A 208 -5.22 -17.73 5.12
CA ALA A 208 -4.73 -18.59 6.19
C ALA A 208 -3.61 -17.92 7.02
N ALA A 209 -2.74 -17.13 6.37
CA ALA A 209 -1.72 -16.35 7.06
C ALA A 209 -2.32 -15.38 8.09
N ARG A 210 -3.42 -14.70 7.75
CA ARG A 210 -4.14 -13.83 8.68
C ARG A 210 -4.69 -14.62 9.86
N GLU A 211 -5.25 -15.80 9.64
CA GLU A 211 -5.81 -16.63 10.71
C GLU A 211 -4.73 -17.15 11.67
N LEU A 212 -3.59 -17.57 11.13
CA LEU A 212 -2.45 -18.01 11.93
C LEU A 212 -1.89 -16.89 12.81
N VAL A 213 -1.70 -15.68 12.26
CA VAL A 213 -1.19 -14.54 13.04
C VAL A 213 -2.24 -14.04 14.03
N ALA A 214 -3.54 -14.06 13.68
CA ALA A 214 -4.61 -13.70 14.60
C ALA A 214 -4.72 -14.65 15.80
N GLY A 215 -4.31 -15.91 15.64
CA GLY A 215 -4.23 -16.89 16.72
C GLY A 215 -3.07 -16.66 17.69
N LEU A 216 -2.08 -15.83 17.33
CA LEU A 216 -0.99 -15.50 18.24
C LEU A 216 -1.48 -14.55 19.34
N ARG A 217 -1.36 -14.98 20.60
CA ARG A 217 -1.55 -14.08 21.75
C ARG A 217 -0.36 -13.13 21.82
N VAL A 218 -0.50 -11.92 21.32
CA VAL A 218 0.46 -10.84 21.51
C VAL A 218 -0.20 -9.75 22.33
N GLU A 219 0.25 -9.57 23.57
CA GLU A 219 -0.12 -8.42 24.39
C GLU A 219 0.46 -7.15 23.77
N VAL A 220 -0.44 -6.26 23.35
CA VAL A 220 -0.11 -4.89 22.95
C VAL A 220 -0.51 -3.99 24.12
N PRO A 221 0.45 -3.43 24.88
CA PRO A 221 0.15 -2.44 25.91
C PRO A 221 -0.54 -1.23 25.29
N ASN A 222 -1.55 -0.68 25.97
CA ASN A 222 -2.25 0.52 25.52
C ASN A 222 -1.95 1.64 26.51
N PRO A 223 -1.10 2.62 26.15
CA PRO A 223 -0.67 3.66 27.10
C PRO A 223 -1.85 4.45 27.68
N ALA A 224 -2.93 4.65 26.92
CA ALA A 224 -4.14 5.32 27.41
C ALA A 224 -4.93 4.51 28.46
N ARG A 225 -4.82 3.18 28.42
CA ARG A 225 -5.46 2.27 29.39
C ARG A 225 -4.60 2.09 30.64
N ASP A 226 -3.29 2.08 30.46
CA ASP A 226 -2.32 1.80 31.53
C ASP A 226 -2.04 3.06 32.38
N ALA A 227 -2.13 4.26 31.81
CA ALA A 227 -2.07 5.53 32.55
C ALA A 227 -3.25 5.70 33.52
N GLY A 228 -4.46 5.28 33.14
CA GLY A 228 -5.65 5.30 34.02
C GLY A 228 -5.55 4.33 35.21
N GLY A 229 -4.80 3.24 35.06
CA GLY A 229 -4.58 2.25 36.12
C GLY A 229 -3.57 2.68 37.19
N ARG A 230 -2.56 3.47 36.83
CA ARG A 230 -1.58 4.03 37.78
C ARG A 230 -2.17 5.15 38.64
N ALA A 231 -2.94 6.06 38.05
CA ALA A 231 -3.59 7.16 38.78
C ALA A 231 -4.63 6.68 39.82
N GLY A 232 -5.22 5.50 39.64
CA GLY A 232 -6.13 4.87 40.60
C GLY A 232 -5.44 4.17 41.78
N LYS A 233 -4.15 3.84 41.66
CA LYS A 233 -3.36 3.19 42.73
C LYS A 233 -2.66 4.17 43.66
N GLU A 234 -2.40 5.40 43.23
CA GLU A 234 -1.82 6.45 44.10
C GLU A 234 -2.87 7.15 44.99
N LYS A 235 -4.16 6.83 44.84
CA LYS A 235 -5.26 7.40 45.66
C LYS A 235 -5.83 6.44 46.71
N LYS A 236 -5.12 5.36 47.05
CA LYS A 236 -5.47 4.44 48.14
C LYS A 236 -4.28 4.24 49.05
#